data_AF-A0A6N4VHD4-F1
#
_entry.id   AF-A0A6N4VHD4-F1
#
_cell.length_a   1.000
_cell.length_b   1.000
_cell.length_c   1.000
_cell.angle_alpha   90.00
_cell.angle_beta   90.00
_cell.angle_gamma   90.00
#
_symmetry.space_group_name_H-M   'P 1'
#
loop_
_entity.id
_entity.type
_entity.pdbx_description
1 polymer ?
#
loop_
_entity_poly.entity_id
_entity_poly.type
_entity_poly.pdbx_seq_one_letter_code
_entity_poly.pdbx_strand_id
1 'polypeptide(L)'
;MSATATTPARARHHAAPSASRWTGTAHLVRLALRRDRVRLTVWISVLTAMMLYTPNALELAYPDEAQRRTRVQLLQTPAGIMMGGPMFGRNETDLGAMMANELMLTLIVATSILAILTVIRHTRAEEEGGTAELVLASPVGRYARTAAALLVVGAVNAVIAVTMTAAMAASGFAVADTAAMCIGVTAVATVFGAVAAVTAQLWRVARTASGAAMALLALAALIRGVGDVIDHSGSALSWFSPIAWAQQMRAFVDLRWWPLALLLVVTVLLIALAAVLEARRQYDDGILATSGERPGAKPIRSVIGLHLVLQRGSLIGWTVGLFLAGLAFGSMTKSLRDAAQTNELIARMLAAQGNDGIYTTMSQFLAAVAAAYVTTAVLRVYSDEQAGLGESVLAGAVSRWSWLVGAVVTAVLGGAVLMFFAGLGNGLGAGLTMGEPQTVVRLTLAGLSYVPALAVMAAVAALAVALRRTWIAWLAVTFVITALYLGALLRLPQWLIDLSPVGQTTVPTDVPVGALAVMVAVAALITLLAGSVYRRRDAA
;
A
#
# COMPACT_ATOMS: atom_id res chain seq x y z
N MET A 1 -11.89 8.82 -76.75
CA MET A 1 -11.06 9.63 -75.84
C MET A 1 -11.41 9.22 -74.42
N SER A 2 -10.61 8.37 -73.79
CA SER A 2 -10.81 7.95 -72.40
C SER A 2 -9.96 8.84 -71.50
N ALA A 3 -10.60 9.65 -70.67
CA ALA A 3 -9.93 10.52 -69.71
C ALA A 3 -9.57 9.70 -68.45
N THR A 4 -8.29 9.41 -68.27
CA THR A 4 -7.73 8.87 -67.02
C THR A 4 -7.65 9.98 -65.99
N ALA A 5 -8.49 9.91 -64.96
CA ALA A 5 -8.42 10.79 -63.80
C ALA A 5 -7.19 10.41 -62.94
N THR A 6 -6.14 11.21 -63.01
CA THR A 6 -5.01 11.14 -62.07
C THR A 6 -5.44 11.72 -60.72
N THR A 7 -5.67 10.86 -59.73
CA THR A 7 -5.83 11.27 -58.33
C THR A 7 -4.50 11.86 -57.83
N PRO A 8 -4.51 13.05 -57.20
CA PRO A 8 -3.30 13.61 -56.63
C PRO A 8 -2.84 12.71 -55.49
N ALA A 9 -1.62 12.18 -55.60
CA ALA A 9 -0.97 11.46 -54.52
C ALA A 9 -0.88 12.41 -53.31
N ARG A 10 -1.74 12.18 -52.29
CA ARG A 10 -1.58 12.80 -50.98
C ARG A 10 -0.14 12.53 -50.53
N ALA A 11 0.68 13.58 -50.45
CA ALA A 11 1.99 13.51 -49.84
C ALA A 11 1.82 12.90 -48.46
N ARG A 12 2.24 11.63 -48.31
CA ARG A 12 2.33 10.97 -47.02
C ARG A 12 3.21 11.88 -46.19
N HIS A 13 2.64 12.56 -45.19
CA HIS A 13 3.43 13.28 -44.20
C HIS A 13 4.29 12.24 -43.50
N HIS A 14 5.50 12.03 -43.99
CA HIS A 14 6.51 11.30 -43.25
C HIS A 14 6.85 12.20 -42.07
N ALA A 15 6.42 11.77 -40.87
CA ALA A 15 6.84 12.40 -39.64
C ALA A 15 8.37 12.51 -39.69
N ALA A 16 8.89 13.73 -39.52
CA ALA A 16 10.33 13.96 -39.52
C ALA A 16 10.97 13.01 -38.49
N PRO A 17 12.02 12.26 -38.86
CA PRO A 17 12.66 11.33 -37.94
C PRO A 17 13.11 12.10 -36.69
N SER A 18 12.85 11.54 -35.51
CA SER A 18 13.24 12.18 -34.25
C SER A 18 14.75 12.44 -34.26
N ALA A 19 15.17 13.70 -34.17
CA ALA A 19 16.59 14.07 -34.23
C ALA A 19 17.43 13.46 -33.08
N SER A 20 16.79 13.06 -31.98
CA SER A 20 17.41 12.44 -30.80
C SER A 20 16.50 11.37 -30.18
N ARG A 21 17.09 10.34 -29.55
CA ARG A 21 16.37 9.32 -28.77
C ARG A 21 15.60 9.87 -27.56
N TRP A 22 15.81 11.15 -27.23
CA TRP A 22 15.18 11.89 -26.13
C TRP A 22 14.25 13.02 -26.61
N THR A 23 13.94 13.07 -27.91
CA THR A 23 13.06 14.11 -28.47
C THR A 23 11.69 14.03 -27.80
N GLY A 24 11.12 15.17 -27.39
CA GLY A 24 9.78 15.22 -26.79
C GLY A 24 9.72 15.07 -25.26
N THR A 25 10.82 14.75 -24.58
CA THR A 25 10.85 14.56 -23.10
C THR A 25 10.27 15.76 -22.34
N ALA A 26 10.65 16.99 -22.69
CA ALA A 26 10.16 18.20 -22.00
C ALA A 26 8.63 18.39 -22.14
N HIS A 27 8.06 18.03 -23.30
CA HIS A 27 6.61 18.08 -23.53
C HIS A 27 5.88 17.02 -22.69
N LEU A 28 6.45 15.81 -22.61
CA LEU A 28 5.91 14.74 -21.78
C LEU A 28 5.97 15.07 -20.28
N VAL A 29 7.07 15.66 -19.80
CA VAL A 29 7.17 16.14 -18.41
C VAL A 29 6.08 17.17 -18.12
N ARG A 30 5.89 18.16 -19.01
CA ARG A 30 4.84 19.18 -18.86
C ARG A 30 3.44 18.56 -18.86
N LEU A 31 3.19 17.58 -19.74
CA LEU A 31 1.91 16.87 -19.82
C LEU A 31 1.65 16.06 -18.54
N ALA A 32 2.64 15.31 -18.07
CA ALA A 32 2.56 14.52 -16.84
C ALA A 32 2.25 15.40 -15.63
N LEU A 33 2.95 16.53 -15.46
CA LEU A 33 2.69 17.49 -14.38
C LEU A 33 1.27 18.09 -14.46
N ARG A 34 0.78 18.41 -15.66
CA ARG A 34 -0.59 18.92 -15.84
C ARG A 34 -1.65 17.88 -15.49
N ARG A 35 -1.45 16.63 -15.93
CA ARG A 35 -2.38 15.52 -15.69
C ARG A 35 -2.42 15.12 -14.22
N ASP A 36 -1.29 15.17 -13.55
CA ASP A 36 -1.16 14.70 -12.17
C ASP A 36 -1.16 15.83 -11.14
N ARG A 37 -1.39 17.10 -11.53
CA ARG A 37 -1.31 18.27 -10.63
C ARG A 37 -2.08 18.10 -9.32
N VAL A 38 -3.32 17.62 -9.37
CA VAL A 38 -4.15 17.43 -8.16
C VAL A 38 -3.58 16.32 -7.30
N ARG A 39 -3.29 15.17 -7.91
CA ARG A 39 -2.70 14.02 -7.22
C ARG A 39 -1.38 14.39 -6.54
N LEU A 40 -0.44 14.99 -7.27
CA LEU A 40 0.87 15.39 -6.74
C LEU A 40 0.74 16.46 -5.66
N THR A 41 -0.14 17.46 -5.85
CA THR A 41 -0.36 18.50 -4.85
C THR A 41 -0.91 17.91 -3.55
N VAL A 42 -1.87 16.98 -3.62
CA VAL A 42 -2.41 16.29 -2.44
C VAL A 42 -1.30 15.51 -1.73
N TRP A 43 -0.50 14.72 -2.46
CA TRP A 43 0.61 13.97 -1.88
C TRP A 43 1.66 14.87 -1.20
N ILE A 44 2.11 15.92 -1.89
CA ILE A 44 3.09 16.88 -1.35
C ILE A 44 2.50 17.56 -0.10
N SER A 45 1.23 17.99 -0.16
CA SER A 45 0.58 18.68 0.95
C SER A 45 0.42 17.78 2.17
N VAL A 46 -0.04 16.54 2.01
CA VAL A 46 -0.24 15.60 3.13
C VAL A 46 1.08 15.22 3.78
N LEU A 47 2.11 14.89 2.99
CA LEU A 47 3.43 14.52 3.53
C LEU A 47 4.12 15.71 4.21
N THR A 48 3.99 16.90 3.65
CA THR A 48 4.51 18.14 4.28
C THR A 48 3.74 18.47 5.56
N ALA A 49 2.40 18.33 5.55
CA ALA A 49 1.57 18.57 6.72
C ALA A 49 1.89 17.61 7.87
N MET A 50 2.22 16.35 7.57
CA MET A 50 2.70 15.41 8.60
C MET A 50 3.98 15.92 9.29
N MET A 51 4.92 16.51 8.55
CA MET A 51 6.16 17.07 9.14
C MET A 51 5.91 18.29 10.03
N LEU A 52 4.85 19.05 9.76
CA LEU A 52 4.46 20.19 10.59
C LEU A 52 3.65 19.75 11.82
N TYR A 53 2.80 18.74 11.66
CA TYR A 53 1.89 18.26 12.70
C TYR A 53 2.59 17.41 13.77
N THR A 54 3.41 16.45 13.37
CA THR A 54 3.94 15.44 14.31
C THR A 54 4.80 15.99 15.44
N PRO A 55 5.70 16.97 15.24
CA PRO A 55 6.46 17.55 16.36
C PRO A 55 5.54 18.10 17.46
N ASN A 56 4.54 18.87 17.07
CA ASN A 56 3.55 19.44 18.00
C ASN A 56 2.75 18.33 18.69
N ALA A 57 2.31 17.32 17.94
CA ALA A 57 1.57 16.19 18.50
C ALA A 57 2.39 15.40 19.52
N LEU A 58 3.70 15.22 19.27
CA LEU A 58 4.61 14.54 20.19
C LEU A 58 4.87 15.36 21.45
N GLU A 59 5.04 16.69 21.34
CA GLU A 59 5.17 17.57 22.50
C GLU A 59 3.92 17.58 23.37
N LEU A 60 2.73 17.61 22.75
CA LEU A 60 1.44 17.53 23.44
C LEU A 60 1.20 16.17 24.10
N ALA A 61 1.63 15.08 23.46
CA ALA A 61 1.45 13.73 23.97
C ALA A 61 2.46 13.34 25.06
N TYR A 62 3.69 13.88 24.99
CA TYR A 62 4.80 13.55 25.90
C TYR A 62 5.53 14.81 26.40
N PRO A 63 4.86 15.69 27.17
CA PRO A 63 5.46 16.93 27.66
C PRO A 63 6.68 16.67 28.55
N ASP A 64 6.60 15.68 29.45
CA ASP A 64 7.64 15.39 30.44
C ASP A 64 8.75 14.46 29.92
N GLU A 65 9.99 14.72 30.31
CA GLU A 65 11.14 13.88 29.95
C GLU A 65 11.00 12.43 30.47
N ALA A 66 10.38 12.24 31.64
CA ALA A 66 10.10 10.91 32.18
C ALA A 66 9.17 10.10 31.26
N GLN A 67 8.12 10.73 30.71
CA GLN A 67 7.20 10.09 29.77
C GLN A 67 7.90 9.78 28.44
N ARG A 68 8.79 10.66 27.98
CA ARG A 68 9.63 10.42 26.79
C ARG A 68 10.59 9.25 26.99
N ARG A 69 11.16 9.07 28.19
CA ARG A 69 12.00 7.90 28.52
C ARG A 69 11.20 6.60 28.52
N THR A 70 9.99 6.59 29.07
CA THR A 70 9.10 5.43 29.00
C THR A 70 8.76 5.08 27.54
N ARG A 71 8.49 6.08 26.69
CA ARG A 71 8.28 5.86 25.25
C ARG A 71 9.50 5.23 24.58
N VAL A 72 10.70 5.73 24.86
CA VAL A 72 11.95 5.17 24.31
C VAL A 72 12.10 3.69 24.68
N GLN A 73 11.78 3.30 25.92
CA GLN A 73 11.79 1.90 26.35
C GLN A 73 10.80 1.03 25.57
N LEU A 74 9.61 1.56 25.23
CA LEU A 74 8.66 0.84 24.35
C LEU A 74 9.21 0.68 22.92
N LEU A 75 9.90 1.68 22.39
CA LEU A 75 10.41 1.68 21.01
C LEU A 75 11.70 0.84 20.85
N GLN A 76 12.46 0.61 21.92
CA GLN A 76 13.62 -0.30 21.93
C GLN A 76 13.24 -1.79 21.81
N THR A 77 11.95 -2.10 21.76
CA THR A 77 11.47 -3.46 21.57
C THR A 77 11.71 -3.92 20.13
N PRO A 78 11.91 -5.23 19.87
CA PRO A 78 12.18 -5.71 18.50
C PRO A 78 11.13 -5.25 17.47
N ALA A 79 9.86 -5.19 17.88
CA ALA A 79 8.78 -4.69 17.05
C ALA A 79 8.82 -3.16 16.87
N GLY A 80 9.16 -2.41 17.93
CA GLY A 80 9.38 -0.97 17.86
C GLY A 80 10.53 -0.61 16.92
N ILE A 81 11.64 -1.34 16.96
CA ILE A 81 12.80 -1.18 16.08
C ILE A 81 12.46 -1.56 14.63
N MET A 82 11.66 -2.61 14.43
CA MET A 82 11.16 -2.97 13.11
C MET A 82 10.26 -1.89 12.51
N MET A 83 9.43 -1.20 13.31
CA MET A 83 8.47 -0.21 12.82
C MET A 83 9.03 1.22 12.72
N GLY A 84 9.82 1.67 13.69
CA GLY A 84 10.44 3.01 13.66
C GLY A 84 11.79 2.96 12.95
N GLY A 85 12.71 2.18 13.51
CA GLY A 85 14.08 2.14 13.03
C GLY A 85 15.07 1.85 14.15
N PRO A 86 16.36 1.78 13.81
CA PRO A 86 17.42 1.67 14.79
C PRO A 86 17.50 2.95 15.61
N MET A 87 17.61 2.80 16.93
CA MET A 87 17.76 3.93 17.81
C MET A 87 19.23 4.32 17.88
N PHE A 88 19.58 5.46 17.29
CA PHE A 88 20.94 5.98 17.31
C PHE A 88 21.12 7.00 18.44
N GLY A 89 22.23 6.92 19.18
CA GLY A 89 22.72 8.01 20.04
C GLY A 89 22.51 7.82 21.54
N ARG A 90 22.85 8.87 22.31
CA ARG A 90 22.77 8.90 23.79
C ARG A 90 21.62 9.78 24.33
N ASN A 91 21.00 10.60 23.49
CA ASN A 91 19.91 11.54 23.84
C ASN A 91 18.62 11.19 23.07
N GLU A 92 18.11 9.97 23.30
CA GLU A 92 16.94 9.41 22.62
C GLU A 92 15.61 10.12 22.97
N THR A 93 15.63 11.01 23.97
CA THR A 93 14.49 11.84 24.40
C THR A 93 14.33 13.13 23.60
N ASP A 94 15.31 13.49 22.75
CA ASP A 94 15.24 14.68 21.92
C ASP A 94 14.22 14.51 20.79
N LEU A 95 13.44 15.56 20.55
CA LEU A 95 12.33 15.53 19.58
C LEU A 95 12.83 15.24 18.16
N GLY A 96 14.06 15.69 17.82
CA GLY A 96 14.66 15.45 16.50
C GLY A 96 14.95 13.97 16.26
N ALA A 97 15.56 13.31 17.25
CA ALA A 97 15.82 11.87 17.21
C ALA A 97 14.52 11.06 17.20
N MET A 98 13.50 11.50 17.95
CA MET A 98 12.17 10.90 17.96
C MET A 98 11.48 10.98 16.58
N MET A 99 11.59 12.13 15.90
CA MET A 99 11.07 12.34 14.55
C MET A 99 11.78 11.44 13.53
N ALA A 100 13.11 11.36 13.59
CA ALA A 100 13.90 10.51 12.70
C ALA A 100 13.60 9.03 12.89
N ASN A 101 13.34 8.58 14.12
CA ASN A 101 12.98 7.19 14.37
C ASN A 101 11.57 6.85 13.89
N GLU A 102 10.55 7.62 14.26
CA GLU A 102 9.18 7.17 14.00
C GLU A 102 8.68 7.48 12.59
N LEU A 103 9.06 8.64 12.03
CA LEU A 103 8.49 9.07 10.76
C LEU A 103 9.31 8.67 9.55
N MET A 104 10.63 8.45 9.70
CA MET A 104 11.49 8.26 8.54
C MET A 104 11.07 7.04 7.71
N LEU A 105 10.78 5.90 8.36
CA LEU A 105 10.31 4.71 7.63
C LEU A 105 8.95 4.97 6.97
N THR A 106 7.99 5.56 7.70
CA THR A 106 6.65 5.86 7.17
C THR A 106 6.73 6.77 5.94
N LEU A 107 7.56 7.82 6.01
CA LEU A 107 7.77 8.76 4.91
C LEU A 107 8.51 8.10 3.75
N ILE A 108 9.51 7.25 4.01
CA ILE A 108 10.20 6.46 2.98
C ILE A 108 9.20 5.58 2.24
N VAL A 109 8.36 4.84 2.96
CA VAL A 109 7.37 3.95 2.35
C VAL A 109 6.36 4.75 1.54
N ALA A 110 5.80 5.83 2.10
CA ALA A 110 4.81 6.66 1.42
C ALA A 110 5.37 7.33 0.14
N THR A 111 6.55 7.94 0.23
CA THR A 111 7.22 8.59 -0.93
C THR A 111 7.68 7.56 -1.96
N SER A 112 8.15 6.39 -1.54
CA SER A 112 8.52 5.29 -2.46
C SER A 112 7.29 4.75 -3.19
N ILE A 113 6.16 4.58 -2.52
CA ILE A 113 4.88 4.21 -3.15
C ILE A 113 4.49 5.25 -4.20
N LEU A 114 4.57 6.54 -3.86
CA LEU A 114 4.29 7.62 -4.80
C LEU A 114 5.20 7.57 -6.03
N ALA A 115 6.50 7.37 -5.83
CA ALA A 115 7.49 7.25 -6.89
C ALA A 115 7.19 6.05 -7.80
N ILE A 116 7.01 4.85 -7.23
CA ILE A 116 6.67 3.62 -7.98
C ILE A 116 5.42 3.82 -8.83
N LEU A 117 4.32 4.27 -8.21
CA LEU A 117 3.04 4.46 -8.90
C LEU A 117 3.14 5.51 -10.01
N THR A 118 3.95 6.55 -9.81
CA THR A 118 4.14 7.62 -10.81
C THR A 118 4.97 7.13 -11.99
N VAL A 119 6.06 6.39 -11.76
CA VAL A 119 6.84 5.80 -12.85
C VAL A 119 5.98 4.83 -13.66
N ILE A 120 5.29 3.89 -13.03
CA ILE A 120 4.47 2.91 -13.76
C ILE A 120 3.31 3.59 -14.51
N ARG A 121 2.67 4.60 -13.92
CA ARG A 121 1.58 5.36 -14.54
C ARG A 121 1.99 6.03 -15.85
N HIS A 122 3.20 6.60 -15.93
CA HIS A 122 3.71 7.31 -17.11
C HIS A 122 4.59 6.42 -18.02
N THR A 123 4.68 5.12 -17.71
CA THR A 123 5.40 4.13 -18.53
C THR A 123 4.47 2.97 -18.87
N ARG A 124 4.52 1.85 -18.13
CA ARG A 124 3.86 0.61 -18.48
C ARG A 124 2.34 0.70 -18.51
N ALA A 125 1.72 1.54 -17.68
CA ALA A 125 0.26 1.72 -17.68
C ALA A 125 -0.24 2.42 -18.95
N GLU A 126 0.54 3.37 -19.50
CA GLU A 126 0.20 4.03 -20.77
C GLU A 126 0.43 3.12 -21.99
N GLU A 127 1.39 2.19 -21.89
CA GLU A 127 1.60 1.14 -22.91
C GLU A 127 0.44 0.15 -22.90
N GLU A 128 0.10 -0.40 -21.74
CA GLU A 128 -1.02 -1.33 -21.58
C GLU A 128 -2.36 -0.70 -21.99
N GLY A 129 -2.55 0.60 -21.73
CA GLY A 129 -3.75 1.34 -22.12
C GLY A 129 -3.76 1.85 -23.57
N GLY A 130 -2.76 1.51 -24.41
CA GLY A 130 -2.66 1.92 -25.81
C GLY A 130 -2.39 3.41 -26.05
N THR A 131 -2.42 4.25 -25.01
CA THR A 131 -2.17 5.70 -25.12
C THR A 131 -0.75 5.99 -25.61
N ALA A 132 0.21 5.15 -25.21
CA ALA A 132 1.59 5.27 -25.64
C ALA A 132 1.77 5.10 -27.16
N GLU A 133 0.90 4.37 -27.85
CA GLU A 133 0.97 4.21 -29.31
C GLU A 133 0.68 5.53 -30.02
N LEU A 134 -0.34 6.26 -29.56
CA LEU A 134 -0.69 7.59 -30.07
C LEU A 134 0.44 8.60 -29.83
N VAL A 135 1.11 8.51 -28.68
CA VAL A 135 2.26 9.36 -28.35
C VAL A 135 3.47 9.01 -29.22
N LEU A 136 3.73 7.73 -29.47
CA LEU A 136 4.84 7.28 -30.32
C LEU A 136 4.59 7.50 -31.81
N ALA A 137 3.34 7.73 -32.24
CA ALA A 137 3.02 8.20 -33.58
C ALA A 137 3.43 9.68 -33.81
N SER A 138 3.70 10.42 -32.73
CA SER A 138 4.26 11.78 -32.77
C SER A 138 5.81 11.74 -32.78
N PRO A 139 6.53 12.84 -33.05
CA PRO A 139 8.00 12.85 -33.08
C PRO A 139 8.61 12.78 -31.67
N VAL A 140 8.43 11.64 -31.00
CA VAL A 140 8.87 11.33 -29.63
C VAL A 140 9.92 10.23 -29.70
N GLY A 141 11.07 10.45 -29.07
CA GLY A 141 12.15 9.47 -29.03
C GLY A 141 11.82 8.29 -28.09
N ARG A 142 12.41 7.12 -28.36
CA ARG A 142 12.18 5.87 -27.60
C ARG A 142 12.27 6.06 -26.08
N TYR A 143 13.34 6.71 -25.60
CA TYR A 143 13.60 6.87 -24.16
C TYR A 143 12.88 8.06 -23.52
N ALA A 144 12.18 8.89 -24.32
CA ALA A 144 11.60 10.13 -23.83
C ALA A 144 10.55 9.91 -22.74
N ARG A 145 9.79 8.80 -22.82
CA ARG A 145 8.75 8.45 -21.84
C ARG A 145 9.34 8.04 -20.50
N THR A 146 10.28 7.09 -20.51
CA THR A 146 10.97 6.64 -19.29
C THR A 146 11.76 7.79 -18.65
N ALA A 147 12.46 8.62 -19.43
CA ALA A 147 13.12 9.82 -18.89
C ALA A 147 12.12 10.82 -18.32
N ALA A 148 11.00 11.10 -19.01
CA ALA A 148 10.01 12.03 -18.50
C ALA A 148 9.43 11.56 -17.16
N ALA A 149 9.12 10.26 -17.04
CA ALA A 149 8.64 9.67 -15.79
C ALA A 149 9.67 9.81 -14.65
N LEU A 150 10.94 9.48 -14.91
CA LEU A 150 12.02 9.60 -13.91
C LEU A 150 12.30 11.07 -13.53
N LEU A 151 12.26 12.00 -14.49
CA LEU A 151 12.43 13.43 -14.24
C LEU A 151 11.29 14.00 -13.40
N VAL A 152 10.04 13.59 -13.67
CA VAL A 152 8.88 14.00 -12.86
C VAL A 152 9.03 13.50 -11.43
N VAL A 153 9.42 12.23 -11.24
CA VAL A 153 9.65 11.69 -9.89
C VAL A 153 10.79 12.39 -9.18
N GLY A 154 11.92 12.64 -9.86
CA GLY A 154 13.04 13.40 -9.30
C GLY A 154 12.64 14.82 -8.89
N ALA A 155 11.86 15.52 -9.72
CA ALA A 155 11.36 16.86 -9.42
C ALA A 155 10.37 16.86 -8.24
N VAL A 156 9.44 15.91 -8.20
CA VAL A 156 8.48 15.74 -7.09
C VAL A 156 9.22 15.44 -5.79
N ASN A 157 10.19 14.53 -5.81
CA ASN A 157 11.01 14.19 -4.65
C ASN A 157 11.85 15.38 -4.17
N ALA A 158 12.40 16.18 -5.08
CA ALA A 158 13.10 17.42 -4.72
C ALA A 158 12.17 18.43 -4.05
N VAL A 159 10.96 18.63 -4.59
CA VAL A 159 9.95 19.51 -3.96
C VAL A 159 9.57 18.99 -2.58
N ILE A 160 9.29 17.69 -2.44
CA ILE A 160 8.98 17.04 -1.16
C ILE A 160 10.12 17.25 -0.15
N ALA A 161 11.37 17.05 -0.56
CA ALA A 161 12.52 17.25 0.30
C ALA A 161 12.60 18.70 0.81
N VAL A 162 12.41 19.68 -0.07
CA VAL A 162 12.45 21.10 0.27
C VAL A 162 11.28 21.49 1.17
N THR A 163 10.04 21.10 0.83
CA THR A 163 8.85 21.50 1.59
C THR A 163 8.82 20.84 2.97
N MET A 164 9.19 19.56 3.07
CA MET A 164 9.32 18.87 4.35
C MET A 164 10.44 19.46 5.20
N THR A 165 11.58 19.83 4.59
CA THR A 165 12.68 20.49 5.31
C THR A 165 12.24 21.85 5.84
N ALA A 166 11.59 22.66 5.02
CA ALA A 166 11.07 23.96 5.43
C ALA A 166 10.02 23.84 6.54
N ALA A 167 9.12 22.85 6.46
CA ALA A 167 8.09 22.61 7.48
C ALA A 167 8.69 22.26 8.85
N MET A 168 9.68 21.37 8.91
CA MET A 168 10.33 21.03 10.17
C MET A 168 11.23 22.17 10.67
N ALA A 169 11.97 22.84 9.77
CA ALA A 169 12.80 23.99 10.16
C ALA A 169 11.96 25.12 10.75
N ALA A 170 10.73 25.34 10.25
CA ALA A 170 9.79 26.30 10.81
C ALA A 170 9.33 25.95 12.24
N SER A 171 9.38 24.67 12.62
CA SER A 171 9.10 24.20 13.99
C SER A 171 10.33 24.26 14.92
N GLY A 172 11.43 24.89 14.49
CA GLY A 172 12.62 25.12 15.33
C GLY A 172 13.71 24.05 15.25
N PHE A 173 13.57 23.05 14.37
CA PHE A 173 14.58 22.02 14.18
C PHE A 173 15.80 22.50 13.37
N ALA A 174 16.97 21.93 13.65
CA ALA A 174 18.18 22.23 12.90
C ALA A 174 18.00 21.92 11.40
N VAL A 175 18.29 22.92 10.54
CA VAL A 175 18.06 22.82 9.09
C VAL A 175 18.91 21.72 8.46
N ALA A 176 20.16 21.57 8.88
CA ALA A 176 21.09 20.58 8.31
C ALA A 176 20.62 19.14 8.57
N ASP A 177 20.23 18.82 9.80
CA ASP A 177 19.70 17.51 10.19
C ASP A 177 18.35 17.22 9.53
N THR A 178 17.48 18.21 9.51
CA THR A 178 16.19 18.10 8.83
C THR A 178 16.37 17.82 7.33
N ALA A 179 17.27 18.57 6.68
CA ALA A 179 17.57 18.41 5.27
C ALA A 179 18.15 17.02 4.99
N ALA A 180 19.07 16.55 5.82
CA ALA A 180 19.64 15.21 5.70
C ALA A 180 18.57 14.11 5.80
N MET A 181 17.65 14.22 6.76
CA MET A 181 16.54 13.29 6.91
C MET A 181 15.63 13.30 5.66
N CYS A 182 15.19 14.48 5.22
CA CYS A 182 14.28 14.62 4.08
C CYS A 182 14.92 14.22 2.74
N ILE A 183 16.21 14.53 2.55
CA ILE A 183 16.99 14.10 1.38
C ILE A 183 17.19 12.58 1.41
N GLY A 184 17.49 11.99 2.57
CA GLY A 184 17.59 10.53 2.73
C GLY A 184 16.28 9.83 2.37
N VAL A 185 15.15 10.32 2.89
CA VAL A 185 13.80 9.82 2.57
C VAL A 185 13.53 9.82 1.05
N THR A 186 13.76 10.96 0.42
CA THR A 186 13.44 11.18 -1.00
C THR A 186 14.46 10.53 -1.94
N ALA A 187 15.70 10.33 -1.50
CA ALA A 187 16.71 9.55 -2.22
C ALA A 187 16.31 8.07 -2.29
N VAL A 188 15.82 7.49 -1.20
CA VAL A 188 15.27 6.12 -1.20
C VAL A 188 14.04 6.02 -2.11
N ALA A 189 13.14 7.00 -2.05
CA ALA A 189 12.00 7.05 -2.97
C ALA A 189 12.45 7.08 -4.44
N THR A 190 13.56 7.76 -4.74
CA THR A 190 14.15 7.82 -6.08
C THR A 190 14.74 6.47 -6.51
N VAL A 191 15.40 5.75 -5.59
CA VAL A 191 15.84 4.36 -5.82
C VAL A 191 14.66 3.49 -6.20
N PHE A 192 13.55 3.54 -5.46
CA PHE A 192 12.35 2.74 -5.78
C PHE A 192 11.61 3.20 -7.02
N GLY A 193 11.68 4.49 -7.39
CA GLY A 193 11.28 4.98 -8.71
C GLY A 193 12.11 4.34 -9.83
N ALA A 194 13.44 4.23 -9.65
CA ALA A 194 14.31 3.55 -10.61
C ALA A 194 14.05 2.03 -10.65
N VAL A 195 13.79 1.38 -9.51
CA VAL A 195 13.31 -0.01 -9.47
C VAL A 195 12.02 -0.17 -10.28
N ALA A 196 11.07 0.74 -10.13
CA ALA A 196 9.83 0.71 -10.91
C ALA A 196 10.08 0.88 -12.42
N ALA A 197 11.08 1.66 -12.83
CA ALA A 197 11.49 1.75 -14.22
C ALA A 197 12.05 0.43 -14.73
N VAL A 198 12.84 -0.29 -13.92
CA VAL A 198 13.34 -1.63 -14.26
C VAL A 198 12.18 -2.63 -14.37
N THR A 199 11.27 -2.68 -13.38
CA THR A 199 10.14 -3.61 -13.41
C THR A 199 9.15 -3.31 -14.55
N ALA A 200 9.02 -2.05 -14.95
CA ALA A 200 8.24 -1.65 -16.13
C ALA A 200 8.76 -2.26 -17.44
N GLN A 201 10.07 -2.53 -17.54
CA GLN A 201 10.66 -3.20 -18.70
C GLN A 201 10.57 -4.72 -18.61
N LEU A 202 10.63 -5.28 -17.40
CA LEU A 202 10.59 -6.72 -17.17
C LEU A 202 9.21 -7.32 -17.46
N TRP A 203 8.12 -6.66 -17.05
CA TRP A 203 6.76 -7.18 -17.22
C TRP A 203 5.91 -6.37 -18.20
N ARG A 204 5.09 -7.08 -18.98
CA ARG A 204 4.09 -6.48 -19.90
C ARG A 204 2.87 -5.88 -19.17
N VAL A 205 2.57 -6.32 -17.95
CA VAL A 205 1.39 -5.85 -17.21
C VAL A 205 1.80 -4.83 -16.15
N ALA A 206 1.23 -3.63 -16.17
CA ALA A 206 1.54 -2.53 -15.26
C ALA A 206 1.28 -2.91 -13.80
N ARG A 207 0.23 -3.70 -13.56
CA ARG A 207 -0.09 -4.22 -12.23
C ARG A 207 0.99 -5.16 -11.68
N THR A 208 1.54 -6.06 -12.51
CA THR A 208 2.61 -6.96 -12.06
C THR A 208 3.93 -6.20 -11.87
N ALA A 209 4.23 -5.25 -12.75
CA ALA A 209 5.41 -4.38 -12.62
C ALA A 209 5.35 -3.53 -11.33
N SER A 210 4.19 -2.93 -11.03
CA SER A 210 3.96 -2.20 -9.77
C SER A 210 4.08 -3.13 -8.56
N GLY A 211 3.44 -4.30 -8.61
CA GLY A 211 3.46 -5.27 -7.53
C GLY A 211 4.87 -5.77 -7.21
N ALA A 212 5.70 -6.03 -8.23
CA ALA A 212 7.09 -6.43 -8.05
C ALA A 212 7.94 -5.31 -7.40
N ALA A 213 7.75 -4.06 -7.82
CA ALA A 213 8.45 -2.92 -7.21
C ALA A 213 8.02 -2.69 -5.75
N MET A 214 6.73 -2.82 -5.45
CA MET A 214 6.21 -2.76 -4.07
C MET A 214 6.71 -3.92 -3.21
N ALA A 215 6.82 -5.12 -3.77
CA ALA A 215 7.37 -6.28 -3.07
C ALA A 215 8.85 -6.10 -2.74
N LEU A 216 9.63 -5.51 -3.64
CA LEU A 216 11.03 -5.15 -3.38
C LEU A 216 11.15 -4.08 -2.29
N LEU A 217 10.25 -3.10 -2.26
CA LEU A 217 10.17 -2.10 -1.17
C LEU A 217 9.88 -2.76 0.17
N ALA A 218 8.86 -3.63 0.22
CA ALA A 218 8.52 -4.37 1.43
C ALA A 218 9.68 -5.28 1.89
N LEU A 219 10.34 -5.98 0.96
CA LEU A 219 11.50 -6.82 1.25
C LEU A 219 12.67 -5.99 1.81
N ALA A 220 12.95 -4.82 1.23
CA ALA A 220 13.97 -3.92 1.73
C ALA A 220 13.66 -3.42 3.16
N ALA A 221 12.38 -3.14 3.45
CA ALA A 221 11.95 -2.76 4.80
C ALA A 221 12.10 -3.91 5.80
N LEU A 222 11.81 -5.15 5.38
CA LEU A 222 11.99 -6.35 6.21
C LEU A 222 13.46 -6.66 6.46
N ILE A 223 14.32 -6.67 5.42
CA ILE A 223 15.76 -6.91 5.56
C ILE A 223 16.38 -5.90 6.53
N ARG A 224 15.99 -4.62 6.38
CA ARG A 224 16.37 -3.57 7.31
C ARG A 224 15.88 -3.88 8.73
N GLY A 225 14.57 -4.08 8.91
CA GLY A 225 13.98 -4.31 10.24
C GLY A 225 14.59 -5.49 10.97
N VAL A 226 14.78 -6.63 10.30
CA VAL A 226 15.46 -7.80 10.87
C VAL A 226 16.92 -7.47 11.18
N GLY A 227 17.60 -6.75 10.30
CA GLY A 227 18.97 -6.32 10.53
C GLY A 227 19.14 -5.41 11.75
N ASP A 228 18.22 -4.49 11.96
CA ASP A 228 18.24 -3.54 13.07
C ASP A 228 17.86 -4.20 14.40
N VAL A 229 17.08 -5.28 14.36
CA VAL A 229 16.78 -6.11 15.55
C VAL A 229 17.99 -6.93 15.99
N ILE A 230 18.84 -7.37 15.05
CA ILE A 230 20.07 -8.13 15.38
C ILE A 230 21.10 -7.21 16.03
N ASP A 231 21.29 -6.02 15.47
CA ASP A 231 22.17 -4.98 16.01
C ASP A 231 21.49 -3.63 15.85
N HIS A 232 21.19 -3.01 16.99
CA HIS A 232 20.44 -1.76 17.08
C HIS A 232 21.20 -0.57 16.45
N SER A 233 22.48 -0.75 16.12
CA SER A 233 23.32 0.25 15.46
C SER A 233 23.52 0.03 13.95
N GLY A 234 22.90 -1.02 13.39
CA GLY A 234 22.95 -1.41 11.99
C GLY A 234 23.87 -2.61 11.75
N SER A 235 23.29 -3.81 11.68
CA SER A 235 24.02 -5.06 11.37
C SER A 235 24.44 -5.15 9.89
N ALA A 236 25.37 -6.06 9.57
CA ALA A 236 25.74 -6.35 8.17
C ALA A 236 24.54 -6.71 7.27
N LEU A 237 23.46 -7.25 7.84
CA LEU A 237 22.22 -7.55 7.13
C LEU A 237 21.43 -6.28 6.78
N SER A 238 21.35 -5.30 7.69
CA SER A 238 20.68 -4.02 7.47
C SER A 238 21.30 -3.26 6.28
N TRP A 239 22.63 -3.37 6.10
CA TRP A 239 23.38 -2.74 5.02
C TRP A 239 23.01 -3.20 3.60
N PHE A 240 22.27 -4.30 3.44
CA PHE A 240 21.71 -4.69 2.13
C PHE A 240 20.45 -3.92 1.75
N SER A 241 19.89 -3.12 2.66
CA SER A 241 18.69 -2.33 2.40
C SER A 241 19.04 -0.87 2.10
N PRO A 242 18.57 -0.29 0.97
CA PRO A 242 18.72 1.15 0.72
C PRO A 242 18.01 2.00 1.79
N ILE A 243 16.99 1.46 2.44
CA ILE A 243 16.30 2.15 3.55
C ILE A 243 17.25 2.35 4.73
N ALA A 244 18.09 1.34 5.04
CA ALA A 244 19.08 1.43 6.10
C ALA A 244 20.14 2.50 5.82
N TRP A 245 20.56 2.68 4.55
CA TRP A 245 21.54 3.71 4.20
C TRP A 245 21.04 5.12 4.50
N ALA A 246 19.75 5.39 4.24
CA ALA A 246 19.15 6.67 4.60
C ALA A 246 19.12 6.86 6.12
N GLN A 247 18.74 5.85 6.89
CA GLN A 247 18.78 5.92 8.36
C GLN A 247 20.21 6.07 8.91
N GLN A 248 21.20 5.47 8.25
CA GLN A 248 22.61 5.58 8.62
C GLN A 248 23.21 6.96 8.34
N MET A 249 22.47 7.87 7.70
CA MET A 249 22.80 9.30 7.69
C MET A 249 22.68 9.93 9.09
N ARG A 250 22.02 9.25 10.05
CA ARG A 250 21.96 9.57 11.48
C ARG A 250 21.64 11.05 11.77
N ALA A 251 20.64 11.57 11.05
CA ALA A 251 20.11 12.91 11.28
C ALA A 251 19.71 13.08 12.76
N PHE A 252 20.01 14.25 13.34
CA PHE A 252 19.77 14.59 14.76
C PHE A 252 20.63 13.83 15.78
N VAL A 253 21.62 13.05 15.33
CA VAL A 253 22.52 12.30 16.22
C VAL A 253 23.97 12.56 15.85
N ASP A 254 24.43 11.93 14.76
CA ASP A 254 25.81 11.99 14.27
C ASP A 254 25.75 12.11 12.74
N LEU A 255 25.42 13.32 12.27
CA LEU A 255 25.09 13.56 10.87
C LEU A 255 26.18 13.06 9.89
N ARG A 256 25.80 12.16 8.99
CA ARG A 256 26.67 11.53 7.98
C ARG A 256 26.07 11.67 6.58
N TRP A 257 26.78 12.34 5.69
CA TRP A 257 26.33 12.53 4.30
C TRP A 257 26.77 11.42 3.35
N TRP A 258 27.81 10.67 3.69
CA TRP A 258 28.38 9.66 2.78
C TRP A 258 27.40 8.53 2.37
N PRO A 259 26.45 8.04 3.19
CA PRO A 259 25.51 7.00 2.75
C PRO A 259 24.59 7.45 1.60
N LEU A 260 24.39 8.76 1.44
CA LEU A 260 23.68 9.34 0.31
C LEU A 260 24.34 8.96 -1.02
N ALA A 261 25.68 8.87 -1.06
CA ALA A 261 26.40 8.47 -2.26
C ALA A 261 26.02 7.04 -2.71
N LEU A 262 25.79 6.11 -1.76
CA LEU A 262 25.34 4.75 -2.08
C LEU A 262 23.96 4.75 -2.76
N LEU A 263 23.03 5.57 -2.25
CA LEU A 263 21.69 5.72 -2.84
C LEU A 263 21.75 6.30 -4.25
N LEU A 264 22.62 7.31 -4.47
CA LEU A 264 22.82 7.90 -5.78
C LEU A 264 23.43 6.90 -6.77
N VAL A 265 24.46 6.15 -6.36
CA VAL A 265 25.10 5.13 -7.18
C VAL A 265 24.10 4.04 -7.59
N VAL A 266 23.36 3.47 -6.64
CA VAL A 266 22.31 2.48 -6.95
C VAL A 266 21.24 3.04 -7.87
N THR A 267 20.81 4.28 -7.66
CA THR A 267 19.83 4.94 -8.55
C THR A 267 20.35 5.01 -9.98
N VAL A 268 21.57 5.48 -10.19
CA VAL A 268 22.19 5.57 -11.52
C VAL A 268 22.33 4.20 -12.18
N LEU A 269 22.77 3.18 -11.42
CA LEU A 269 22.88 1.80 -11.90
C LEU A 269 21.51 1.23 -12.33
N LEU A 270 20.46 1.46 -11.56
CA LEU A 270 19.11 1.01 -11.88
C LEU A 270 18.52 1.74 -13.10
N ILE A 271 18.76 3.06 -13.23
CA ILE A 271 18.35 3.83 -14.42
C ILE A 271 19.08 3.32 -15.66
N ALA A 272 20.40 3.06 -15.55
CA ALA A 272 21.17 2.49 -16.65
C ALA A 272 20.67 1.10 -17.03
N LEU A 273 20.36 0.24 -16.04
CA LEU A 273 19.76 -1.06 -16.27
C LEU A 273 18.41 -0.94 -16.99
N ALA A 274 17.53 -0.04 -16.54
CA ALA A 274 16.24 0.21 -17.19
C ALA A 274 16.42 0.63 -18.66
N ALA A 275 17.39 1.51 -18.96
CA ALA A 275 17.68 1.95 -20.32
C ALA A 275 18.23 0.80 -21.21
N VAL A 276 19.08 -0.08 -20.67
CA VAL A 276 19.60 -1.26 -21.37
C VAL A 276 18.49 -2.26 -21.66
N LEU A 277 17.61 -2.51 -20.68
CA LEU A 277 16.44 -3.39 -20.84
C LEU A 277 15.49 -2.82 -21.89
N GLU A 278 15.17 -1.53 -21.81
CA GLU A 278 14.32 -0.83 -22.77
C GLU A 278 14.90 -0.87 -24.19
N ALA A 279 16.23 -0.81 -24.34
CA ALA A 279 16.90 -0.90 -25.65
C ALA A 279 16.71 -2.26 -26.34
N ARG A 280 16.66 -3.35 -25.55
CA ARG A 280 16.56 -4.73 -26.05
C ARG A 280 15.11 -5.19 -26.25
N ARG A 281 14.16 -4.55 -25.56
CA ARG A 281 12.73 -4.93 -25.58
C ARG A 281 12.00 -4.33 -26.77
N GLN A 282 11.10 -5.12 -27.39
CA GLN A 282 10.16 -4.59 -28.38
C GLN A 282 9.02 -3.80 -27.71
N TYR A 283 8.31 -3.01 -28.50
CA TYR A 283 7.14 -2.28 -28.02
C TYR A 283 6.02 -3.24 -27.64
N ASP A 284 5.28 -2.93 -26.57
CA ASP A 284 4.26 -3.76 -25.95
C ASP A 284 4.69 -5.19 -25.51
N ASP A 285 5.99 -5.47 -25.46
CA ASP A 285 6.49 -6.74 -24.92
C ASP A 285 7.00 -6.60 -23.48
N GLY A 286 7.27 -7.71 -22.81
CA GLY A 286 8.03 -7.77 -21.55
C GLY A 286 9.28 -8.62 -21.73
N ILE A 287 10.38 -8.33 -21.04
CA ILE A 287 11.59 -9.19 -21.12
C ILE A 287 11.33 -10.55 -20.48
N LEU A 288 10.58 -10.57 -19.38
CA LEU A 288 10.10 -11.82 -18.81
C LEU A 288 8.92 -12.27 -19.63
N ALA A 289 9.00 -13.52 -20.10
CA ALA A 289 7.89 -14.18 -20.75
C ALA A 289 6.66 -14.09 -19.83
N THR A 290 5.69 -13.28 -20.23
CA THR A 290 4.36 -13.41 -19.66
C THR A 290 3.89 -14.80 -20.07
N SER A 291 3.32 -15.58 -19.15
CA SER A 291 2.75 -16.87 -19.52
C SER A 291 1.76 -16.63 -20.67
N GLY A 292 2.17 -16.97 -21.90
CA GLY A 292 1.36 -16.77 -23.08
C GLY A 292 0.12 -17.67 -23.04
N GLU A 293 -0.60 -17.73 -24.16
CA GLU A 293 -1.58 -18.79 -24.37
C GLU A 293 -0.90 -20.13 -24.09
N ARG A 294 -1.38 -20.83 -23.05
CA ARG A 294 -0.95 -22.21 -22.77
C ARG A 294 -1.87 -23.10 -23.59
N PRO A 295 -1.42 -23.70 -24.71
CA PRO A 295 -2.23 -24.66 -25.45
C PRO A 295 -2.45 -25.85 -24.52
N GLY A 296 -3.63 -25.95 -23.91
CA GLY A 296 -3.91 -26.92 -22.83
C GLY A 296 -4.13 -26.32 -21.44
N ALA A 297 -4.30 -24.99 -21.31
CA ALA A 297 -4.83 -24.41 -20.07
C ALA A 297 -6.17 -25.08 -19.71
N LYS A 298 -6.30 -25.54 -18.45
CA LYS A 298 -7.57 -26.11 -17.98
C LYS A 298 -8.66 -25.04 -18.10
N PRO A 299 -9.82 -25.35 -18.72
CA PRO A 299 -10.89 -24.39 -18.87
C PRO A 299 -11.41 -23.97 -17.49
N ILE A 300 -11.69 -22.67 -17.34
CA ILE A 300 -12.33 -22.13 -16.13
C ILE A 300 -13.82 -22.42 -16.24
N ARG A 301 -14.31 -23.38 -15.44
CA ARG A 301 -15.69 -23.91 -15.55
C ARG A 301 -16.73 -23.19 -14.69
N SER A 302 -16.32 -22.24 -13.86
CA SER A 302 -17.22 -21.53 -12.95
C SER A 302 -16.86 -20.06 -12.81
N VAL A 303 -17.89 -19.24 -12.54
CA VAL A 303 -17.76 -17.80 -12.29
C VAL A 303 -16.89 -17.51 -11.07
N ILE A 304 -17.05 -18.30 -10.00
CA ILE A 304 -16.20 -18.21 -8.81
C ILE A 304 -14.76 -18.55 -9.16
N GLY A 305 -14.53 -19.60 -9.97
CA GLY A 305 -13.20 -19.95 -10.46
C GLY A 305 -12.55 -18.83 -11.26
N LEU A 306 -13.33 -18.12 -12.09
CA LEU A 306 -12.84 -16.96 -12.85
C LEU A 306 -12.42 -15.82 -11.93
N HIS A 307 -13.27 -15.44 -10.96
CA HIS A 307 -12.93 -14.42 -9.96
C HIS A 307 -11.68 -14.79 -9.17
N LEU A 308 -11.53 -16.04 -8.73
CA LEU A 308 -10.34 -16.53 -8.03
C LEU A 308 -9.08 -16.42 -8.88
N VAL A 309 -9.12 -16.84 -10.15
CA VAL A 309 -7.97 -16.75 -11.06
C VAL A 309 -7.59 -15.29 -11.30
N LEU A 310 -8.57 -14.40 -11.48
CA LEU A 310 -8.34 -12.98 -11.68
C LEU A 310 -7.77 -12.32 -10.42
N GLN A 311 -8.23 -12.70 -9.23
CA GLN A 311 -7.85 -12.09 -7.96
C GLN A 311 -6.64 -12.75 -7.28
N ARG A 312 -6.16 -13.90 -7.75
CA ARG A 312 -5.09 -14.69 -7.10
C ARG A 312 -3.86 -13.87 -6.71
N GLY A 313 -3.38 -12.98 -7.58
CA GLY A 313 -2.19 -12.17 -7.31
C GLY A 313 -2.45 -11.15 -6.19
N SER A 314 -3.64 -10.55 -6.20
CA SER A 314 -4.07 -9.66 -5.12
C SER A 314 -4.23 -10.44 -3.82
N LEU A 315 -4.92 -11.58 -3.85
CA LEU A 315 -5.13 -12.43 -2.69
C LEU A 315 -3.78 -12.80 -2.04
N ILE A 316 -2.82 -13.31 -2.81
CA ILE A 316 -1.49 -13.67 -2.30
C ILE A 316 -0.79 -12.47 -1.67
N GLY A 317 -0.76 -11.31 -2.35
CA GLY A 317 -0.10 -10.11 -1.85
C GLY A 317 -0.68 -9.63 -0.52
N TRP A 318 -2.01 -9.57 -0.42
CA TRP A 318 -2.70 -9.17 0.80
C TRP A 318 -2.55 -10.20 1.93
N THR A 319 -2.60 -11.50 1.62
CA THR A 319 -2.37 -12.58 2.60
C THR A 319 -0.97 -12.49 3.20
N VAL A 320 0.06 -12.32 2.37
CA VAL A 320 1.44 -12.16 2.85
C VAL A 320 1.58 -10.89 3.69
N GLY A 321 1.03 -9.77 3.24
CA GLY A 321 1.07 -8.50 3.98
C GLY A 321 0.40 -8.59 5.36
N LEU A 322 -0.80 -9.16 5.44
CA LEU A 322 -1.51 -9.34 6.70
C LEU A 322 -0.90 -10.39 7.61
N PHE A 323 -0.30 -11.45 7.06
CA PHE A 323 0.47 -12.43 7.84
C PHE A 323 1.64 -11.75 8.54
N LEU A 324 2.44 -10.96 7.81
CA LEU A 324 3.59 -10.24 8.35
C LEU A 324 3.17 -9.16 9.33
N ALA A 325 2.10 -8.41 9.05
CA ALA A 325 1.55 -7.43 9.98
C ALA A 325 1.05 -8.10 11.27
N GLY A 326 0.36 -9.24 11.15
CA GLY A 326 -0.04 -10.06 12.29
C GLY A 326 1.17 -10.50 13.10
N LEU A 327 2.20 -11.04 12.45
CA LEU A 327 3.45 -11.45 13.11
C LEU A 327 4.09 -10.31 13.90
N ALA A 328 4.17 -9.12 13.31
CA ALA A 328 4.67 -7.93 13.97
C ALA A 328 3.81 -7.55 15.20
N PHE A 329 2.49 -7.46 15.06
CA PHE A 329 1.60 -7.14 16.17
C PHE A 329 1.68 -8.16 17.30
N GLY A 330 1.65 -9.45 16.98
CA GLY A 330 1.79 -10.52 17.98
C GLY A 330 3.11 -10.41 18.74
N SER A 331 4.21 -10.07 18.06
CA SER A 331 5.51 -9.90 18.72
C SER A 331 5.55 -8.71 19.70
N MET A 332 4.64 -7.75 19.57
CA MET A 332 4.52 -6.60 20.49
C MET A 332 3.83 -6.95 21.81
N THR A 333 3.15 -8.09 21.92
CA THR A 333 2.31 -8.37 23.09
C THR A 333 3.13 -8.40 24.38
N LYS A 334 4.33 -8.99 24.38
CA LYS A 334 5.23 -9.00 25.55
C LYS A 334 5.63 -7.57 25.94
N SER A 335 6.02 -6.77 24.95
CA SER A 335 6.40 -5.38 25.14
C SER A 335 5.28 -4.52 25.72
N LEU A 336 4.04 -4.71 25.27
CA LEU A 336 2.88 -4.03 25.82
C LEU A 336 2.59 -4.46 27.27
N ARG A 337 2.81 -5.75 27.58
CA ARG A 337 2.70 -6.25 28.97
C ARG A 337 3.75 -5.62 29.87
N ASP A 338 4.99 -5.54 29.42
CA ASP A 338 6.08 -4.93 30.19
C ASP A 338 5.84 -3.43 30.39
N ALA A 339 5.33 -2.74 29.35
CA ALA A 339 4.92 -1.34 29.43
C ALA A 339 3.78 -1.07 30.43
N ALA A 340 2.92 -2.06 30.70
CA ALA A 340 1.87 -1.95 31.70
C ALA A 340 2.41 -1.75 33.12
N GLN A 341 3.67 -2.09 33.40
CA GLN A 341 4.29 -1.88 34.70
C GLN A 341 4.58 -0.40 34.99
N THR A 342 4.72 0.42 33.94
CA THR A 342 5.13 1.82 34.03
C THR A 342 4.07 2.79 33.53
N ASN A 343 3.05 2.31 32.79
CA ASN A 343 1.98 3.13 32.25
C ASN A 343 0.61 2.71 32.82
N GLU A 344 0.02 3.56 33.65
CA GLU A 344 -1.28 3.30 34.29
C GLU A 344 -2.42 3.03 33.29
N LEU A 345 -2.41 3.63 32.11
CA LEU A 345 -3.46 3.43 31.12
C LEU A 345 -3.42 2.00 30.56
N ILE A 346 -2.21 1.54 30.21
CA ILE A 346 -1.99 0.16 29.74
C ILE A 346 -2.25 -0.81 30.89
N ALA A 347 -1.84 -0.47 32.12
CA ALA A 347 -2.11 -1.25 33.32
C ALA A 347 -3.60 -1.46 33.56
N ARG A 348 -4.42 -0.40 33.43
CA ARG A 348 -5.88 -0.48 33.57
C ARG A 348 -6.53 -1.33 32.48
N MET A 349 -6.09 -1.22 31.23
CA MET A 349 -6.58 -2.09 30.15
C MET A 349 -6.23 -3.56 30.41
N LEU A 350 -4.99 -3.83 30.79
CA LEU A 350 -4.52 -5.20 31.06
C LEU A 350 -5.19 -5.79 32.30
N ALA A 351 -5.49 -4.98 33.32
CA ALA A 351 -6.22 -5.42 34.51
C ALA A 351 -7.69 -5.76 34.19
N ALA A 352 -8.31 -5.06 33.24
CA ALA A 352 -9.73 -5.26 32.89
C ALA A 352 -9.95 -6.46 31.95
N GLN A 353 -9.09 -6.66 30.96
CA GLN A 353 -9.30 -7.64 29.88
C GLN A 353 -8.13 -8.61 29.67
N GLY A 354 -7.08 -8.53 30.48
CA GLY A 354 -5.86 -9.31 30.28
C GLY A 354 -5.22 -9.05 28.91
N ASN A 355 -4.47 -10.03 28.42
CA ASN A 355 -3.91 -9.97 27.07
C ASN A 355 -4.99 -10.04 25.97
N ASP A 356 -6.20 -10.49 26.32
CA ASP A 356 -7.27 -10.69 25.34
C ASP A 356 -7.77 -9.38 24.76
N GLY A 357 -7.84 -8.31 25.56
CA GLY A 357 -8.14 -6.97 25.05
C GLY A 357 -7.10 -6.47 24.03
N ILE A 358 -5.81 -6.76 24.26
CA ILE A 358 -4.73 -6.43 23.34
C ILE A 358 -4.89 -7.23 22.04
N TYR A 359 -5.10 -8.53 22.14
CA TYR A 359 -5.28 -9.41 20.99
C TYR A 359 -6.51 -9.06 20.16
N THR A 360 -7.62 -8.69 20.81
CA THR A 360 -8.84 -8.21 20.16
C THR A 360 -8.56 -6.93 19.39
N THR A 361 -7.92 -5.93 20.01
CA THR A 361 -7.58 -4.65 19.35
C THR A 361 -6.67 -4.86 18.13
N MET A 362 -5.65 -5.71 18.26
CA MET A 362 -4.76 -6.09 17.14
C MET A 362 -5.52 -6.79 16.01
N SER A 363 -6.43 -7.70 16.36
CA SER A 363 -7.25 -8.43 15.39
C SER A 363 -8.25 -7.51 14.68
N GLN A 364 -8.83 -6.55 15.40
CA GLN A 364 -9.70 -5.50 14.83
C GLN A 364 -8.93 -4.60 13.85
N PHE A 365 -7.68 -4.25 14.15
CA PHE A 365 -6.82 -3.53 13.21
C PHE A 365 -6.61 -4.33 11.92
N LEU A 366 -6.21 -5.61 12.05
CA LEU A 366 -5.99 -6.50 10.90
C LEU A 366 -7.29 -6.69 10.09
N ALA A 367 -8.43 -6.82 10.76
CA ALA A 367 -9.74 -6.97 10.12
C ALA A 367 -10.19 -5.69 9.40
N ALA A 368 -9.91 -4.50 9.95
CA ALA A 368 -10.19 -3.23 9.28
C ALA A 368 -9.39 -3.10 7.97
N VAL A 369 -8.14 -3.55 7.96
CA VAL A 369 -7.31 -3.62 6.74
C VAL A 369 -7.86 -4.67 5.76
N ALA A 370 -8.27 -5.85 6.25
CA ALA A 370 -8.89 -6.89 5.42
C ALA A 370 -10.24 -6.44 4.81
N ALA A 371 -10.99 -5.55 5.48
CA ALA A 371 -12.22 -4.97 4.94
C ALA A 371 -11.95 -4.18 3.65
N ALA A 372 -10.83 -3.45 3.57
CA ALA A 372 -10.43 -2.74 2.35
C ALA A 372 -10.13 -3.70 1.19
N TYR A 373 -9.50 -4.86 1.46
CA TYR A 373 -9.30 -5.90 0.46
C TYR A 373 -10.65 -6.42 -0.07
N VAL A 374 -11.55 -6.81 0.83
CA VAL A 374 -12.85 -7.39 0.47
C VAL A 374 -13.69 -6.40 -0.33
N THR A 375 -13.70 -5.13 0.08
CA THR A 375 -14.33 -4.04 -0.68
C THR A 375 -13.71 -3.90 -2.07
N THR A 376 -12.39 -3.87 -2.18
CA THR A 376 -11.68 -3.73 -3.47
C THR A 376 -11.94 -4.93 -4.39
N ALA A 377 -12.00 -6.14 -3.83
CA ALA A 377 -12.27 -7.36 -4.57
C ALA A 377 -13.67 -7.34 -5.21
N VAL A 378 -14.68 -6.83 -4.51
CA VAL A 378 -16.04 -6.69 -5.06
C VAL A 378 -16.14 -5.51 -6.04
N LEU A 379 -15.54 -4.36 -5.71
CA LEU A 379 -15.52 -3.18 -6.59
C LEU A 379 -14.83 -3.45 -7.94
N ARG A 380 -14.02 -4.51 -8.04
CA ARG A 380 -13.45 -4.96 -9.30
C ARG A 380 -14.50 -5.28 -10.36
N VAL A 381 -15.69 -5.75 -9.96
CA VAL A 381 -16.80 -5.96 -10.90
C VAL A 381 -17.14 -4.66 -11.63
N TYR A 382 -17.18 -3.54 -10.91
CA TYR A 382 -17.44 -2.22 -11.49
C TYR A 382 -16.29 -1.73 -12.38
N SER A 383 -15.03 -2.01 -12.01
CA SER A 383 -13.90 -1.67 -12.89
C SER A 383 -13.91 -2.50 -14.18
N ASP A 384 -14.28 -3.77 -14.07
CA ASP A 384 -14.34 -4.69 -15.21
C ASP A 384 -15.52 -4.31 -16.14
N GLU A 385 -16.63 -3.79 -15.60
CA GLU A 385 -17.70 -3.16 -16.37
C GLU A 385 -17.20 -1.92 -17.12
N GLN A 386 -16.51 -0.99 -16.45
CA GLN A 386 -16.00 0.22 -17.11
C GLN A 386 -14.95 -0.07 -18.21
N ALA A 387 -14.24 -1.19 -18.07
CA ALA A 387 -13.26 -1.63 -19.06
C ALA A 387 -13.88 -2.45 -20.21
N GLY A 388 -15.21 -2.67 -20.23
CA GLY A 388 -15.89 -3.51 -21.21
C GLY A 388 -15.61 -5.02 -21.06
N LEU A 389 -14.83 -5.43 -20.05
CA LEU A 389 -14.50 -6.83 -19.82
C LEU A 389 -15.70 -7.64 -19.32
N GLY A 390 -16.59 -7.00 -18.57
CA GLY A 390 -17.81 -7.64 -18.06
C GLY A 390 -18.75 -8.12 -19.17
N GLU A 391 -18.81 -7.41 -20.30
CA GLU A 391 -19.67 -7.75 -21.44
C GLU A 391 -19.24 -9.07 -22.08
N SER A 392 -17.93 -9.32 -22.20
CA SER A 392 -17.42 -10.57 -22.76
C SER A 392 -17.86 -11.82 -21.98
N VAL A 393 -18.01 -11.68 -20.65
CA VAL A 393 -18.47 -12.75 -19.77
C VAL A 393 -19.99 -12.89 -19.82
N LEU A 394 -20.71 -11.76 -19.82
CA LEU A 394 -22.18 -11.73 -19.84
C LEU A 394 -22.77 -12.09 -21.22
N ALA A 395 -21.98 -12.03 -22.28
CA ALA A 395 -22.33 -12.58 -23.60
C ALA A 395 -22.39 -14.12 -23.59
N GLY A 396 -21.73 -14.77 -22.63
CA GLY A 396 -21.87 -16.21 -22.39
C GLY A 396 -23.14 -16.57 -21.59
N ALA A 397 -23.30 -17.85 -21.26
CA ALA A 397 -24.42 -18.34 -20.45
C ALA A 397 -24.24 -18.04 -18.94
N VAL A 398 -23.89 -16.80 -18.58
CA VAL A 398 -23.66 -16.36 -17.20
C VAL A 398 -24.70 -15.32 -16.80
N SER A 399 -25.48 -15.61 -15.76
CA SER A 399 -26.44 -14.63 -15.24
C SER A 399 -25.73 -13.47 -14.52
N ARG A 400 -26.26 -12.25 -14.67
CA ARG A 400 -25.79 -11.05 -13.93
C ARG A 400 -25.78 -11.28 -12.42
N TRP A 401 -26.76 -12.03 -11.92
CA TRP A 401 -26.84 -12.42 -10.51
C TRP A 401 -25.65 -13.27 -10.08
N SER A 402 -25.35 -14.33 -10.83
CA SER A 402 -24.21 -15.22 -10.57
C SER A 402 -22.88 -14.48 -10.68
N TRP A 403 -22.78 -13.49 -11.56
CA TRP A 403 -21.59 -12.64 -11.72
C TRP A 403 -21.28 -11.84 -10.45
N LEU A 404 -22.26 -11.10 -9.91
CA LEU A 404 -22.09 -10.27 -8.72
C LEU A 404 -21.98 -11.11 -7.44
N VAL A 405 -22.87 -12.09 -7.24
CA VAL A 405 -22.83 -12.96 -6.06
C VAL A 405 -21.55 -13.80 -6.04
N GLY A 406 -21.07 -14.26 -7.20
CA GLY A 406 -19.79 -14.94 -7.32
C GLY A 406 -18.61 -14.06 -6.87
N ALA A 407 -18.65 -12.76 -7.15
CA ALA A 407 -17.64 -11.82 -6.67
C ALA A 407 -17.69 -11.65 -5.14
N VAL A 408 -18.89 -11.55 -4.55
CA VAL A 408 -19.08 -11.49 -3.09
C VAL A 408 -18.55 -12.74 -2.41
N VAL A 409 -18.96 -13.92 -2.88
CA VAL A 409 -18.49 -15.21 -2.33
C VAL A 409 -16.97 -15.31 -2.43
N THR A 410 -16.39 -14.94 -3.57
CA THR A 410 -14.93 -14.95 -3.76
C THR A 410 -14.23 -14.00 -2.80
N ALA A 411 -14.77 -12.79 -2.61
CA ALA A 411 -14.21 -11.80 -1.70
C ALA A 411 -14.28 -12.25 -0.23
N VAL A 412 -15.38 -12.90 0.19
CA VAL A 412 -15.52 -13.47 1.54
C VAL A 412 -14.56 -14.64 1.76
N LEU A 413 -14.42 -15.55 0.79
CA LEU A 413 -13.44 -16.63 0.85
C LEU A 413 -12.00 -16.08 0.92
N GLY A 414 -11.69 -15.05 0.14
CA GLY A 414 -10.42 -14.34 0.21
C GLY A 414 -10.21 -13.70 1.58
N GLY A 415 -11.24 -13.03 2.13
CA GLY A 415 -11.23 -12.46 3.47
C GLY A 415 -10.98 -13.49 4.57
N ALA A 416 -11.56 -14.69 4.45
CA ALA A 416 -11.32 -15.80 5.37
C ALA A 416 -9.86 -16.29 5.30
N VAL A 417 -9.29 -16.42 4.11
CA VAL A 417 -7.87 -16.76 3.93
C VAL A 417 -6.99 -15.67 4.54
N LEU A 418 -7.28 -14.40 4.28
CA LEU A 418 -6.55 -13.26 4.85
C LEU A 418 -6.57 -13.31 6.38
N MET A 419 -7.74 -13.47 6.99
CA MET A 419 -7.87 -13.48 8.45
C MET A 419 -7.29 -14.73 9.10
N PHE A 420 -7.34 -15.89 8.42
CA PHE A 420 -6.64 -17.08 8.87
C PHE A 420 -5.14 -16.83 9.00
N PHE A 421 -4.50 -16.29 7.95
CA PHE A 421 -3.07 -16.00 7.96
C PHE A 421 -2.73 -14.79 8.84
N ALA A 422 -3.58 -13.78 8.95
CA ALA A 422 -3.38 -12.66 9.87
C ALA A 422 -3.40 -13.13 11.32
N GLY A 423 -4.39 -13.97 11.68
CA GLY A 423 -4.50 -14.59 13.00
C GLY A 423 -3.36 -15.57 13.29
N LEU A 424 -2.91 -16.34 12.28
CA LEU A 424 -1.73 -17.20 12.38
C LEU A 424 -0.46 -16.39 12.64
N GLY A 425 -0.24 -15.29 11.90
CA GLY A 425 0.88 -14.38 12.11
C GLY A 425 0.84 -13.81 13.53
N ASN A 426 -0.30 -13.25 13.95
CA ASN A 426 -0.51 -12.72 15.30
C ASN A 426 -0.25 -13.77 16.39
N GLY A 427 -0.80 -14.96 16.18
CA GLY A 427 -0.59 -16.14 17.00
C GLY A 427 0.88 -16.55 17.14
N LEU A 428 1.62 -16.64 16.03
CA LEU A 428 3.04 -16.99 16.02
C LEU A 428 3.88 -15.91 16.72
N GLY A 429 3.62 -14.63 16.45
CA GLY A 429 4.33 -13.52 17.08
C GLY A 429 4.13 -13.52 18.60
N ALA A 430 2.88 -13.67 19.05
CA ALA A 430 2.55 -13.70 20.47
C ALA A 430 3.05 -14.99 21.15
N GLY A 431 2.81 -16.14 20.53
CA GLY A 431 3.19 -17.45 21.07
C GLY A 431 4.71 -17.61 21.24
N LEU A 432 5.50 -17.13 20.27
CA LEU A 432 6.97 -17.15 20.35
C LEU A 432 7.51 -16.19 21.43
N THR A 433 6.93 -14.99 21.55
CA THR A 433 7.42 -13.98 22.49
C THR A 433 6.97 -14.26 23.93
N MET A 434 5.77 -14.79 24.12
CA MET A 434 5.20 -15.13 25.42
C MET A 434 5.58 -16.54 25.91
N GLY A 435 6.08 -17.41 25.02
CA GLY A 435 6.32 -18.81 25.35
C GLY A 435 5.04 -19.64 25.51
N GLU A 436 3.95 -19.24 24.82
CA GLU A 436 2.62 -19.85 24.91
C GLU A 436 2.17 -20.41 23.55
N PRO A 437 2.56 -21.64 23.15
CA PRO A 437 2.26 -22.17 21.81
C PRO A 437 0.77 -22.30 21.50
N GLN A 438 -0.06 -22.52 22.52
CA GLN A 438 -1.53 -22.59 22.41
C GLN A 438 -2.16 -21.28 21.89
N THR A 439 -1.49 -20.14 22.08
CA THR A 439 -1.93 -18.83 21.60
C THR A 439 -1.95 -18.77 20.07
N VAL A 440 -1.13 -19.58 19.38
CA VAL A 440 -1.10 -19.66 17.91
C VAL A 440 -2.45 -20.11 17.36
N VAL A 441 -2.95 -21.25 17.83
CA VAL A 441 -4.24 -21.81 17.37
C VAL A 441 -5.38 -20.89 17.79
N ARG A 442 -5.33 -20.38 19.03
CA ARG A 442 -6.37 -19.49 19.57
C ARG A 442 -6.53 -18.21 18.75
N LEU A 443 -5.44 -17.52 18.41
CA LEU A 443 -5.50 -16.29 17.62
C LEU A 443 -5.81 -16.55 16.14
N THR A 444 -5.43 -17.72 15.61
CA THR A 444 -5.85 -18.15 14.26
C THR A 444 -7.38 -18.31 14.18
N LEU A 445 -7.98 -18.97 15.17
CA LEU A 445 -9.44 -19.12 15.27
C LEU A 445 -10.14 -17.78 15.56
N ALA A 446 -9.52 -16.92 16.38
CA ALA A 446 -10.02 -15.57 16.62
C ALA A 446 -10.09 -14.76 15.33
N GLY A 447 -9.06 -14.84 14.47
CA GLY A 447 -9.06 -14.20 13.17
C GLY A 447 -10.24 -14.62 12.30
N LEU A 448 -10.55 -15.92 12.22
CA LEU A 448 -11.69 -16.44 11.45
C LEU A 448 -13.05 -15.92 11.95
N SER A 449 -13.14 -15.48 13.20
CA SER A 449 -14.39 -14.92 13.76
C SER A 449 -14.77 -13.57 13.13
N TYR A 450 -13.86 -12.91 12.39
CA TYR A 450 -14.14 -11.68 11.66
C TYR A 450 -14.73 -11.90 10.26
N VAL A 451 -14.86 -13.15 9.80
CA VAL A 451 -15.44 -13.46 8.48
C VAL A 451 -16.86 -12.91 8.30
N PRO A 452 -17.78 -12.98 9.29
CA PRO A 452 -19.10 -12.33 9.20
C PRO A 452 -19.02 -10.82 9.00
N ALA A 453 -18.11 -10.13 9.71
CA ALA A 453 -17.89 -8.70 9.55
C ALA A 453 -17.42 -8.36 8.14
N LEU A 454 -16.49 -9.16 7.59
CA LEU A 454 -16.03 -9.02 6.21
C LEU A 454 -17.13 -9.33 5.19
N ALA A 455 -18.05 -10.26 5.48
CA ALA A 455 -19.21 -10.52 4.62
C ALA A 455 -20.16 -9.32 4.54
N VAL A 456 -20.37 -8.59 5.64
CA VAL A 456 -21.13 -7.33 5.62
C VAL A 456 -20.44 -6.31 4.72
N MET A 457 -19.11 -6.16 4.83
CA MET A 457 -18.33 -5.25 3.98
C MET A 457 -18.39 -5.64 2.49
N ALA A 458 -18.35 -6.94 2.17
CA ALA A 458 -18.53 -7.44 0.82
C ALA A 458 -19.92 -7.10 0.26
N ALA A 459 -20.95 -7.27 1.08
CA ALA A 459 -22.34 -7.02 0.70
C ALA A 459 -22.59 -5.53 0.44
N VAL A 460 -22.07 -4.63 1.30
CA VAL A 460 -22.14 -3.17 1.08
C VAL A 460 -21.41 -2.78 -0.19
N ALA A 461 -20.24 -3.36 -0.46
CA ALA A 461 -19.53 -3.13 -1.72
C ALA A 461 -20.34 -3.63 -2.94
N ALA A 462 -21.03 -4.77 -2.83
CA ALA A 462 -21.89 -5.28 -3.89
C ALA A 462 -23.07 -4.34 -4.17
N LEU A 463 -23.67 -3.77 -3.13
CA LEU A 463 -24.72 -2.75 -3.26
C LEU A 463 -24.16 -1.49 -3.93
N ALA A 464 -22.97 -1.05 -3.57
CA ALA A 464 -22.29 0.08 -4.21
C ALA A 464 -22.04 -0.15 -5.71
N VAL A 465 -21.63 -1.36 -6.10
CA VAL A 465 -21.49 -1.78 -7.51
C VAL A 465 -22.84 -1.75 -8.21
N ALA A 466 -23.87 -2.34 -7.60
CA ALA A 466 -25.22 -2.38 -8.17
C ALA A 466 -25.76 -0.97 -8.46
N LEU A 467 -25.51 -0.01 -7.56
CA LEU A 467 -25.95 1.38 -7.66
C LEU A 467 -25.03 2.29 -8.50
N ARG A 468 -23.90 1.79 -9.04
CA ARG A 468 -22.85 2.60 -9.70
C ARG A 468 -22.26 3.71 -8.80
N ARG A 469 -22.22 3.50 -7.48
CA ARG A 469 -21.75 4.48 -6.48
C ARG A 469 -20.64 3.88 -5.62
N THR A 470 -19.45 3.71 -6.20
CA THR A 470 -18.29 3.09 -5.53
C THR A 470 -17.85 3.78 -4.23
N TRP A 471 -18.14 5.08 -4.09
CA TRP A 471 -17.85 5.86 -2.89
C TRP A 471 -18.56 5.31 -1.64
N ILE A 472 -19.72 4.67 -1.76
CA ILE A 472 -20.47 4.08 -0.63
C ILE A 472 -19.63 3.00 0.05
N ALA A 473 -18.92 2.18 -0.73
CA ALA A 473 -18.10 1.11 -0.19
C ALA A 473 -16.89 1.68 0.59
N TRP A 474 -16.27 2.75 0.08
CA TRP A 474 -15.19 3.44 0.79
C TRP A 474 -15.66 4.23 2.00
N LEU A 475 -16.88 4.76 1.98
CA LEU A 475 -17.51 5.37 3.15
C LEU A 475 -17.64 4.33 4.28
N ALA A 476 -18.07 3.11 3.97
CA ALA A 476 -18.19 2.02 4.95
C ALA A 476 -16.82 1.63 5.54
N VAL A 477 -15.77 1.52 4.72
CA VAL A 477 -14.40 1.25 5.21
C VAL A 477 -13.91 2.39 6.11
N THR A 478 -14.11 3.64 5.68
CA THR A 478 -13.74 4.83 6.45
C THR A 478 -14.48 4.89 7.78
N PHE A 479 -15.77 4.54 7.77
CA PHE A 479 -16.60 4.47 8.95
C PHE A 479 -16.09 3.42 9.95
N VAL A 480 -15.76 2.21 9.50
CA VAL A 480 -15.19 1.16 10.37
C VAL A 480 -13.91 1.64 11.06
N ILE A 481 -12.99 2.24 10.30
CA ILE A 481 -11.73 2.76 10.84
C ILE A 481 -11.98 3.92 11.81
N THR A 482 -12.85 4.86 11.45
CA THR A 482 -13.17 6.03 12.27
C THR A 482 -13.87 5.62 13.57
N ALA A 483 -14.85 4.72 13.50
CA ALA A 483 -15.55 4.21 14.67
C ALA A 483 -14.58 3.50 15.62
N LEU A 484 -13.64 2.72 15.08
CA LEU A 484 -12.68 1.93 15.86
C LEU A 484 -11.64 2.81 16.59
N TYR A 485 -11.05 3.80 15.92
CA TYR A 485 -9.95 4.60 16.50
C TYR A 485 -10.37 5.96 17.03
N LEU A 486 -11.32 6.59 16.35
CA LEU A 486 -11.75 7.96 16.64
C LEU A 486 -13.11 7.98 17.32
N GLY A 487 -13.85 6.87 17.43
CA GLY A 487 -15.20 6.86 17.98
C GLY A 487 -15.28 7.42 19.40
N ALA A 488 -14.42 6.93 20.29
CA ALA A 488 -14.32 7.44 21.66
C ALA A 488 -13.77 8.88 21.70
N LEU A 489 -12.77 9.20 20.86
CA LEU A 489 -12.12 10.52 20.82
C LEU A 489 -13.07 11.62 20.33
N LEU A 490 -13.87 11.33 19.31
CA LEU A 490 -14.91 12.20 18.75
C LEU A 490 -16.20 12.20 19.58
N ARG A 491 -16.25 11.41 20.66
CA ARG A 491 -17.43 11.24 21.52
C ARG A 491 -18.69 10.88 20.71
N LEU A 492 -18.54 9.99 19.72
CA LEU A 492 -19.66 9.52 18.91
C LEU A 492 -20.70 8.78 19.79
N PRO A 493 -21.99 8.86 19.44
CA PRO A 493 -23.00 8.12 20.17
C PRO A 493 -22.76 6.61 20.03
N GLN A 494 -22.98 5.85 21.11
CA GLN A 494 -22.64 4.42 21.19
C GLN A 494 -23.29 3.59 20.08
N TRP A 495 -24.56 3.83 19.75
CA TRP A 495 -25.25 3.13 18.66
C TRP A 495 -24.52 3.24 17.31
N LEU A 496 -23.78 4.33 17.09
CA LEU A 496 -23.01 4.54 15.88
C LEU A 496 -21.68 3.77 15.93
N ILE A 497 -21.01 3.71 17.07
CA ILE A 497 -19.80 2.87 17.24
C ILE A 497 -20.18 1.39 17.09
N ASP A 498 -21.30 1.00 17.69
CA ASP A 498 -21.85 -0.36 17.70
C ASP A 498 -22.31 -0.83 16.32
N LEU A 499 -22.52 0.08 15.37
CA LEU A 499 -22.85 -0.26 13.99
C LEU A 499 -21.64 -0.86 13.23
N SER A 500 -20.42 -0.66 13.74
CA SER A 500 -19.20 -1.20 13.11
C SER A 500 -19.16 -2.73 13.20
N PRO A 501 -19.18 -3.47 12.08
CA PRO A 501 -19.14 -4.94 12.12
C PRO A 501 -17.84 -5.47 12.72
N VAL A 502 -16.73 -4.76 12.52
CA VAL A 502 -15.43 -5.12 13.09
C VAL A 502 -15.39 -4.83 14.59
N GLY A 503 -15.97 -3.72 15.05
CA GLY A 503 -16.02 -3.37 16.48
C GLY A 503 -16.87 -4.33 17.31
N GLN A 504 -17.95 -4.86 16.73
CA GLN A 504 -18.81 -5.88 17.33
C GLN A 504 -18.17 -7.28 17.39
N THR A 505 -17.03 -7.49 16.74
CA THR A 505 -16.28 -8.75 16.84
C THR A 505 -15.20 -8.57 17.89
N THR A 506 -15.36 -9.25 19.03
CA THR A 506 -14.53 -9.06 20.23
C THR A 506 -13.76 -10.33 20.62
N VAL A 507 -13.63 -11.30 19.71
CA VAL A 507 -12.84 -12.52 19.93
C VAL A 507 -11.34 -12.17 19.92
N PRO A 508 -10.53 -12.63 20.89
CA PRO A 508 -10.80 -13.70 21.85
C PRO A 508 -11.30 -13.28 23.24
N THR A 509 -11.62 -12.00 23.48
CA THR A 509 -12.15 -11.51 24.78
C THR A 509 -13.50 -12.17 25.11
N ASP A 510 -14.42 -12.18 24.16
CA ASP A 510 -15.70 -12.87 24.25
C ASP A 510 -16.13 -13.36 22.85
N VAL A 511 -17.08 -14.29 22.80
CA VAL A 511 -17.62 -14.82 21.55
C VAL A 511 -19.04 -14.31 21.35
N PRO A 512 -19.25 -13.18 20.64
CA PRO A 512 -20.56 -12.56 20.50
C PRO A 512 -21.41 -13.27 19.44
N VAL A 513 -21.86 -14.49 19.74
CA VAL A 513 -22.61 -15.36 18.79
C VAL A 513 -23.82 -14.64 18.18
N GLY A 514 -24.55 -13.86 18.99
CA GLY A 514 -25.68 -13.06 18.51
C GLY A 514 -25.28 -12.02 17.46
N ALA A 515 -24.21 -11.26 17.70
CA ALA A 515 -23.72 -10.27 16.74
C ALA A 515 -23.23 -10.93 15.45
N LEU A 516 -22.50 -12.05 15.54
CA LEU A 516 -22.04 -12.80 14.38
C LEU A 516 -23.20 -13.34 13.53
N ALA A 517 -24.24 -13.87 14.16
CA ALA A 517 -25.44 -14.35 13.46
C ALA A 517 -26.19 -13.21 12.75
N VAL A 518 -26.34 -12.05 13.41
CA VAL A 518 -26.94 -10.85 12.81
C VAL A 518 -26.11 -10.37 11.62
N MET A 519 -24.78 -10.34 11.71
CA MET A 519 -23.92 -9.95 10.59
C MET A 519 -24.09 -10.86 9.38
N VAL A 520 -24.17 -12.19 9.58
CA VAL A 520 -24.41 -13.14 8.48
C VAL A 520 -25.78 -12.88 7.84
N ALA A 521 -26.82 -12.68 8.64
CA ALA A 521 -28.17 -12.40 8.13
C ALA A 521 -28.21 -11.07 7.33
N VAL A 522 -27.59 -10.02 7.86
CA VAL A 522 -27.50 -8.70 7.21
C VAL A 522 -26.69 -8.79 5.91
N ALA A 523 -25.55 -9.47 5.93
CA ALA A 523 -24.72 -9.68 4.73
C ALA A 523 -25.49 -10.44 3.63
N ALA A 524 -26.23 -11.48 4.01
CA ALA A 524 -27.08 -12.23 3.08
C ALA A 524 -28.17 -11.33 2.48
N LEU A 525 -28.92 -10.60 3.32
CA LEU A 525 -29.99 -9.71 2.87
C LEU A 525 -29.48 -8.63 1.91
N ILE A 526 -28.40 -7.94 2.26
CA ILE A 526 -27.82 -6.88 1.41
C ILE A 526 -27.30 -7.48 0.09
N THR A 527 -26.69 -8.67 0.12
CA THR A 527 -26.21 -9.34 -1.10
C THR A 527 -27.37 -9.72 -2.02
N LEU A 528 -28.49 -10.22 -1.46
CA LEU A 528 -29.69 -10.52 -2.23
C LEU A 528 -30.30 -9.27 -2.87
N LEU A 529 -30.37 -8.17 -2.11
CA LEU A 529 -30.84 -6.88 -2.62
C LEU A 529 -29.93 -6.37 -3.74
N ALA A 530 -28.62 -6.37 -3.54
CA ALA A 530 -27.62 -5.95 -4.52
C ALA A 530 -27.73 -6.76 -5.82
N GLY A 531 -27.84 -8.09 -5.72
CA GLY A 531 -28.05 -8.96 -6.87
C GLY A 531 -29.35 -8.65 -7.62
N SER A 532 -30.41 -8.29 -6.90
CA SER A 532 -31.74 -8.06 -7.50
C SER A 532 -31.77 -6.77 -8.31
N VAL A 533 -31.12 -5.73 -7.78
CA VAL A 533 -30.91 -4.44 -8.44
C VAL A 533 -29.99 -4.64 -9.65
N TYR A 534 -28.89 -5.37 -9.48
CA TYR A 534 -27.92 -5.61 -10.54
C TYR A 534 -28.51 -6.42 -11.71
N ARG A 535 -29.41 -7.37 -11.43
CA ARG A 535 -30.11 -8.15 -12.46
C ARG A 535 -31.03 -7.31 -13.33
N ARG A 536 -31.69 -6.31 -12.77
CA ARG A 536 -32.63 -5.43 -13.48
C ARG A 536 -31.96 -4.27 -14.21
N ARG A 537 -30.65 -4.09 -14.01
CA ARG A 537 -29.87 -3.00 -14.57
C ARG A 537 -29.27 -3.42 -15.90
N ASP A 538 -29.25 -2.53 -16.89
CA ASP A 538 -28.51 -2.73 -18.14
C ASP A 538 -26.99 -2.61 -17.93
N ALA A 539 -26.26 -3.34 -18.78
CA ALA A 539 -24.81 -3.20 -18.87
C ALA A 539 -24.53 -1.82 -19.50
N ALA A 540 -23.50 -1.13 -19.03
CA ALA A 540 -23.27 0.28 -19.40
C ALA A 540 -22.96 0.44 -20.87
#